data_AF-A0A7J3NNN2-F1
#
_entry.id   AF-A0A7J3NNN2-F1
#
_cell.length_a   1.000
_cell.length_b   1.000
_cell.length_c   1.000
_cell.angle_alpha   90.00
_cell.angle_beta   90.00
_cell.angle_gamma   90.00
#
_symmetry.space_group_name_H-M   'P 1'
#
loop_
_entity.id
_entity.type
_entity.pdbx_description
1 polymer ?
#
loop_
_entity_poly.entity_id
_entity_poly.type
_entity_poly.pdbx_seq_one_letter_code
_entity_poly.pdbx_strand_id
1 'polypeptide(L)'
;MEGVKVEFEKMEGFHKLKSLWRIEYKVTTLEPLLTQAATEETKEVVDSLLGKTIPKDLPDAVPLIYEGKAVVTGNAVKGVFRHLISSQLREAGIFICFQEVKGFKASTEQCPPDNPCFACTWFGTPSRQGALYFSMLKSKEPIENVLAGDPIPMIAIRDDYEAIDPRARAFLLLAPVKENVEFSGWIKGENLSDEIIGAIKEIQDMSEKGFVKFGGFKTRGFGSVKIEVVKIEKYSTVPFKLEKEYSGENLKEFLEECKKKYHDLMNRGKKA
;
A
#
# COMPACT_ATOMS: atom_id res chain seq x y z
N MET A 1 -21.37 -3.27 16.69
CA MET A 1 -21.41 -1.83 17.05
C MET A 1 -21.58 -1.04 15.77
N GLU A 2 -22.68 -0.30 15.65
CA GLU A 2 -22.83 0.68 14.57
C GLU A 2 -21.91 1.86 14.89
N GLY A 3 -20.98 2.17 13.99
CA GLY A 3 -20.01 3.25 14.19
C GLY A 3 -20.68 4.62 14.13
N VAL A 4 -20.10 5.61 14.81
CA VAL A 4 -20.59 6.98 14.81
C VAL A 4 -20.19 7.69 13.52
N LYS A 5 -21.13 8.43 12.93
CA LYS A 5 -20.82 9.37 11.85
C LYS A 5 -20.24 10.64 12.45
N VAL A 6 -18.92 10.77 12.39
CA VAL A 6 -18.20 11.99 12.79
C VAL A 6 -18.00 12.88 11.56
N GLU A 7 -18.22 14.19 11.72
CA GLU A 7 -17.85 15.17 10.68
C GLU A 7 -16.33 15.29 10.58
N PHE A 8 -15.79 14.90 9.44
CA PHE A 8 -14.40 15.12 9.03
C PHE A 8 -14.35 16.27 8.02
N GLU A 9 -13.15 16.80 7.73
CA GLU A 9 -13.02 17.90 6.75
C GLU A 9 -13.43 17.38 5.36
N LYS A 10 -14.67 17.72 4.95
CA LYS A 10 -15.20 17.37 3.64
C LYS A 10 -14.48 18.19 2.59
N MET A 11 -13.97 17.53 1.54
CA MET A 11 -13.52 18.24 0.35
C MET A 11 -14.64 19.16 -0.15
N GLU A 12 -14.34 20.44 -0.38
CA GLU A 12 -15.28 21.40 -0.98
C GLU A 12 -15.61 21.04 -2.44
N GLY A 13 -16.42 20.00 -2.64
CA GLY A 13 -16.91 19.55 -3.93
C GLY A 13 -15.82 18.98 -4.86
N PHE A 14 -16.06 17.80 -5.41
CA PHE A 14 -15.21 17.23 -6.46
C PHE A 14 -15.11 18.15 -7.70
N HIS A 15 -16.08 19.06 -7.89
CA HIS A 15 -16.14 20.00 -9.02
C HIS A 15 -15.27 21.26 -8.84
N LYS A 16 -14.71 21.53 -7.65
CA LYS A 16 -13.83 22.69 -7.40
C LYS A 16 -12.45 22.22 -7.00
N LEU A 17 -11.51 22.33 -7.93
CA LEU A 17 -10.12 22.04 -7.66
C LEU A 17 -9.43 23.29 -7.12
N LYS A 18 -9.23 23.40 -5.80
CA LYS A 18 -8.57 24.54 -5.13
C LYS A 18 -7.07 24.33 -4.97
N SER A 19 -6.68 23.11 -4.62
CA SER A 19 -5.27 22.75 -4.44
C SER A 19 -4.97 21.38 -4.99
N LEU A 20 -3.75 21.24 -5.51
CA LEU A 20 -3.16 19.97 -5.91
C LEU A 20 -1.97 19.69 -5.01
N TRP A 21 -1.83 18.43 -4.63
CA TRP A 21 -0.77 17.99 -3.73
C TRP A 21 0.05 16.90 -4.41
N ARG A 22 1.37 16.93 -4.15
CA ARG A 22 2.30 15.88 -4.57
C ARG A 22 3.12 15.47 -3.35
N ILE A 23 3.03 14.19 -3.00
CA ILE A 23 3.73 13.57 -1.89
C ILE A 23 4.71 12.57 -2.50
N GLU A 24 6.00 12.86 -2.44
CA GLU A 24 7.05 11.94 -2.88
C GLU A 24 7.46 11.06 -1.71
N TYR A 25 7.59 9.76 -1.95
CA TYR A 25 7.94 8.80 -0.93
C TYR A 25 8.81 7.68 -1.51
N LYS A 26 9.60 7.08 -0.64
CA LYS A 26 10.35 5.87 -0.93
C LYS A 26 9.88 4.73 -0.03
N VAL A 27 10.13 3.52 -0.50
CA VAL A 27 9.79 2.28 0.18
C VAL A 27 11.01 1.39 0.17
N THR A 28 11.43 0.91 1.34
CA THR A 28 12.56 -0.02 1.49
C THR A 28 12.02 -1.37 1.96
N THR A 29 12.39 -2.45 1.28
CA THR A 29 12.03 -3.81 1.71
C THR A 29 12.73 -4.15 3.03
N LEU A 30 11.97 -4.56 4.04
CA LEU A 30 12.49 -5.10 5.31
C LEU A 30 12.53 -6.63 5.29
N GLU A 31 11.59 -7.24 4.58
CA GLU A 31 11.55 -8.67 4.27
C GLU A 31 11.56 -8.86 2.74
N PRO A 32 11.91 -10.04 2.21
CA PRO A 32 11.83 -10.31 0.78
C PRO A 32 10.43 -10.03 0.21
N LEU A 33 10.37 -9.51 -1.01
CA LEU A 33 9.13 -9.02 -1.61
C LEU A 33 8.80 -9.76 -2.92
N LEU A 34 7.54 -10.19 -3.04
CA LEU A 34 6.98 -10.75 -4.27
C LEU A 34 5.73 -9.97 -4.65
N THR A 35 5.67 -9.40 -5.85
CA THR A 35 4.45 -8.76 -6.36
C THR A 35 3.64 -9.77 -7.16
N GLN A 36 2.34 -9.90 -6.87
CA GLN A 36 1.50 -10.92 -7.52
C GLN A 36 1.13 -10.50 -8.95
N ALA A 37 1.94 -10.94 -9.92
CA ALA A 37 1.54 -11.40 -11.25
C ALA A 37 2.80 -11.86 -12.00
N ALA A 38 2.94 -13.17 -12.18
CA ALA A 38 3.99 -13.75 -13.02
C ALA A 38 3.36 -14.09 -14.37
N THR A 39 3.67 -13.34 -15.43
CA THR A 39 3.49 -13.87 -16.79
C THR A 39 4.57 -14.91 -17.05
N GLU A 40 4.35 -15.87 -17.95
CA GLU A 40 5.39 -16.85 -18.33
C GLU A 40 6.66 -16.14 -18.81
N GLU A 41 6.52 -15.06 -19.59
CA GLU A 41 7.63 -14.18 -20.00
C GLU A 41 8.43 -13.63 -18.81
N THR A 42 7.75 -13.21 -17.73
CA THR A 42 8.43 -12.69 -16.53
C THR A 42 9.20 -13.79 -15.81
N LYS A 43 8.66 -15.02 -15.80
CA LYS A 43 9.34 -16.18 -15.20
C LYS A 43 10.60 -16.54 -15.98
N GLU A 44 10.53 -16.57 -17.31
CA GLU A 44 11.68 -16.86 -18.18
C GLU A 44 12.80 -15.83 -18.00
N VAL A 45 12.46 -14.54 -17.93
CA VAL A 45 13.44 -13.47 -17.65
C VAL A 45 14.12 -13.73 -16.30
N VAL A 46 13.35 -13.98 -15.24
CA VAL A 46 13.92 -14.22 -13.90
C VAL A 46 14.75 -15.51 -13.85
N ASP A 47 14.31 -16.57 -14.52
CA ASP A 47 15.05 -17.83 -14.61
C ASP A 47 16.41 -17.64 -15.29
N SER A 48 16.42 -16.92 -16.43
CA SER A 48 17.66 -16.59 -17.15
C SER A 48 18.65 -15.80 -16.30
N LEU A 49 18.15 -14.95 -15.39
CA LEU A 49 18.98 -14.16 -14.46
C LEU A 49 19.51 -14.98 -13.29
N LEU A 50 18.77 -15.99 -12.84
CA LEU A 50 19.17 -16.86 -11.73
C LEU A 50 20.30 -17.82 -12.14
N GLY A 51 20.36 -18.22 -13.42
CA GLY A 51 21.50 -18.92 -14.02
C GLY A 51 21.89 -20.25 -13.34
N LYS A 52 20.95 -20.91 -12.65
CA LYS A 52 21.20 -22.12 -11.84
C LYS A 52 20.26 -23.24 -12.23
N THR A 53 20.71 -24.48 -12.08
CA THR A 53 19.88 -25.69 -12.18
C THR A 53 18.92 -25.78 -11.00
N ILE A 54 17.71 -25.30 -11.22
CA ILE A 54 16.59 -25.37 -10.28
C ILE A 54 15.93 -26.76 -10.40
N PRO A 55 15.30 -27.33 -9.34
CA PRO A 55 14.53 -28.58 -9.43
C PRO A 55 13.31 -28.56 -10.38
N LYS A 56 13.03 -27.40 -10.98
CA LYS A 56 11.94 -27.09 -11.91
C LYS A 56 12.46 -26.10 -12.96
N ASP A 57 11.88 -26.12 -14.15
CA ASP A 57 12.30 -25.28 -15.28
C ASP A 57 12.01 -23.78 -15.09
N LEU A 58 11.04 -23.40 -14.24
CA LEU A 58 10.69 -21.99 -13.97
C LEU A 58 10.26 -21.77 -12.50
N PRO A 59 10.55 -20.60 -11.92
CA PRO A 59 10.03 -20.21 -10.61
C PRO A 59 8.49 -20.03 -10.62
N ASP A 60 7.82 -20.48 -9.56
CA ASP A 60 6.37 -20.44 -9.43
C ASP A 60 5.85 -19.02 -9.09
N ALA A 61 6.67 -18.19 -8.45
CA ALA A 61 6.36 -16.79 -8.18
C ALA A 61 7.59 -15.88 -8.33
N VAL A 62 7.41 -14.80 -9.07
CA VAL A 62 8.43 -13.79 -9.37
C VAL A 62 7.86 -12.39 -9.13
N PRO A 63 8.70 -11.36 -8.92
CA PRO A 63 8.23 -9.98 -8.94
C PRO A 63 7.71 -9.60 -10.32
N LEU A 64 6.74 -8.70 -10.33
CA LEU A 64 6.35 -7.95 -11.52
C LEU A 64 7.52 -7.09 -12.00
N ILE A 65 7.86 -7.21 -13.29
CA ILE A 65 8.93 -6.47 -13.95
C ILE A 65 8.32 -5.53 -14.97
N TYR A 66 8.80 -4.28 -15.00
CA TYR A 66 8.44 -3.31 -16.02
C TYR A 66 9.65 -2.43 -16.33
N GLU A 67 10.00 -2.31 -17.61
CA GLU A 67 11.20 -1.58 -18.08
C GLU A 67 12.50 -2.04 -17.37
N GLY A 68 12.69 -3.36 -17.20
CA GLY A 68 13.88 -3.92 -16.56
C GLY A 68 13.99 -3.67 -15.05
N LYS A 69 12.92 -3.21 -14.40
CA LYS A 69 12.89 -2.91 -12.97
C LYS A 69 11.78 -3.67 -12.26
N ALA A 70 12.02 -4.01 -11.00
CA ALA A 70 10.97 -4.54 -10.14
C ALA A 70 9.95 -3.43 -9.85
N VAL A 71 8.66 -3.76 -9.91
CA VAL A 71 7.60 -2.78 -9.69
C VAL A 71 6.51 -3.25 -8.72
N VAL A 72 5.96 -2.30 -7.97
CA VAL A 72 4.74 -2.48 -7.16
C VAL A 72 3.67 -1.56 -7.73
N THR A 73 2.49 -2.11 -8.06
CA THR A 73 1.42 -1.33 -8.70
C THR A 73 0.81 -0.34 -7.71
N GLY A 74 0.42 0.84 -8.22
CA GLY A 74 -0.24 1.86 -7.41
C GLY A 74 -1.52 1.36 -6.74
N ASN A 75 -2.27 0.47 -7.40
CA ASN A 75 -3.47 -0.17 -6.82
C ASN A 75 -3.14 -1.06 -5.62
N ALA A 76 -2.03 -1.79 -5.66
CA ALA A 76 -1.60 -2.63 -4.53
C ALA A 76 -1.25 -1.75 -3.31
N VAL A 77 -0.49 -0.67 -3.53
CA VAL A 77 -0.13 0.29 -2.46
C VAL A 77 -1.39 0.97 -1.93
N LYS A 78 -2.23 1.51 -2.82
CA LYS A 78 -3.51 2.15 -2.49
C LYS A 78 -4.42 1.23 -1.66
N GLY A 79 -4.48 -0.06 -2.01
CA GLY A 79 -5.27 -1.06 -1.29
C GLY A 79 -4.80 -1.25 0.15
N VAL A 80 -3.49 -1.31 0.38
CA VAL A 80 -2.91 -1.41 1.73
C VAL A 80 -3.19 -0.16 2.55
N PHE A 81 -2.98 1.03 1.98
CA PHE A 81 -3.26 2.30 2.66
C PHE A 81 -4.74 2.41 3.05
N ARG A 82 -5.63 2.13 2.10
CA ARG A 82 -7.08 2.13 2.33
C ARG A 82 -7.45 1.17 3.46
N HIS A 83 -6.92 -0.05 3.44
CA HIS A 83 -7.24 -1.07 4.44
C HIS A 83 -6.81 -0.65 5.85
N LEU A 84 -5.56 -0.20 6.03
CA LEU A 84 -5.04 0.19 7.35
C LEU A 84 -5.81 1.38 7.93
N ILE A 85 -5.97 2.45 7.15
CA ILE A 85 -6.70 3.65 7.58
C ILE A 85 -8.16 3.33 7.90
N SER A 86 -8.82 2.52 7.06
CA SER A 86 -10.21 2.10 7.31
C SER A 86 -10.33 1.31 8.62
N SER A 87 -9.37 0.42 8.88
CA SER A 87 -9.37 -0.42 10.08
C SER A 87 -9.13 0.42 11.35
N GLN A 88 -8.18 1.36 11.32
CA GLN A 88 -7.92 2.27 12.43
C GLN A 88 -9.12 3.16 12.76
N LEU A 89 -9.75 3.75 11.72
CA LEU A 89 -10.93 4.59 11.92
C LEU A 89 -12.12 3.82 12.49
N ARG A 90 -12.34 2.58 12.03
CA ARG A 90 -13.39 1.71 12.61
C ARG A 90 -13.13 1.34 14.05
N GLU A 91 -11.88 1.00 14.39
CA GLU A 91 -11.48 0.75 15.77
C GLU A 91 -11.69 2.00 16.65
N ALA A 92 -11.48 3.19 16.09
CA ALA A 92 -11.79 4.45 16.74
C ALA A 92 -13.29 4.79 16.80
N GLY A 93 -14.19 3.86 16.43
CA GLY A 93 -15.63 4.05 16.46
C GLY A 93 -16.21 4.86 15.29
N ILE A 94 -15.39 5.25 14.30
CA ILE A 94 -15.83 6.04 13.15
C ILE A 94 -16.42 5.14 12.08
N PHE A 95 -17.57 5.55 11.54
CA PHE A 95 -18.21 4.84 10.44
C PHE A 95 -17.35 4.83 9.16
N ILE A 96 -17.01 3.63 8.69
CA ILE A 96 -16.40 3.37 7.38
C ILE A 96 -17.18 2.22 6.73
N CYS A 97 -17.65 2.41 5.49
CA CYS A 97 -18.31 1.33 4.77
C CYS A 97 -17.31 0.21 4.43
N PHE A 98 -17.75 -1.04 4.49
CA PHE A 98 -16.95 -2.21 4.13
C PHE A 98 -17.80 -3.18 3.32
N GLN A 99 -17.14 -3.94 2.46
CA GLN A 99 -17.79 -4.98 1.68
C GLN A 99 -18.00 -6.23 2.55
N GLU A 100 -19.05 -6.98 2.22
CA GLU A 100 -19.29 -8.28 2.84
C GLU A 100 -18.13 -9.21 2.47
N VAL A 101 -17.54 -9.84 3.49
CA VAL A 101 -16.53 -10.89 3.32
C VAL A 101 -17.03 -12.14 4.03
N LYS A 102 -16.61 -13.33 3.58
CA LYS A 102 -17.05 -14.61 4.15
C LYS A 102 -16.98 -14.57 5.69
N GLY A 103 -18.14 -14.64 6.35
CA GLY A 103 -18.27 -14.63 7.81
C GLY A 103 -18.60 -13.27 8.46
N PHE A 104 -18.58 -12.17 7.70
CA PHE A 104 -18.93 -10.83 8.19
C PHE A 104 -19.94 -10.17 7.26
N LYS A 105 -21.20 -10.06 7.73
CA LYS A 105 -22.23 -9.26 7.04
C LYS A 105 -21.77 -7.80 6.99
N ALA A 106 -21.80 -7.19 5.80
CA ALA A 106 -21.60 -5.76 5.64
C ALA A 106 -22.63 -5.01 6.50
N SER A 107 -22.21 -3.99 7.26
CA SER A 107 -23.16 -3.25 8.11
C SER A 107 -24.01 -2.26 7.32
N THR A 108 -23.69 -1.97 6.06
CA THR A 108 -24.45 -1.08 5.17
C THR A 108 -24.04 -1.28 3.71
N GLU A 109 -24.95 -0.98 2.77
CA GLU A 109 -24.66 -0.76 1.35
C GLU A 109 -23.48 0.23 1.16
N GLN A 110 -22.80 0.16 0.01
CA GLN A 110 -21.70 1.08 -0.31
C GLN A 110 -22.13 2.54 -0.07
N CYS A 111 -21.22 3.40 0.41
CA CYS A 111 -21.58 4.80 0.64
C CYS A 111 -22.16 5.42 -0.64
N PRO A 112 -23.26 6.17 -0.55
CA PRO A 112 -23.80 6.85 -1.71
C PRO A 112 -22.82 7.94 -2.18
N PRO A 113 -22.78 8.27 -3.48
CA PRO A 113 -21.78 9.19 -4.04
C PRO A 113 -21.79 10.60 -3.42
N ASP A 114 -22.93 11.05 -2.91
CA ASP A 114 -23.15 12.35 -2.28
C ASP A 114 -22.66 12.42 -0.83
N ASN A 115 -22.57 11.28 -0.13
CA ASN A 115 -22.15 11.21 1.26
C ASN A 115 -21.15 10.06 1.53
N PRO A 116 -19.92 10.15 0.98
CA PRO A 116 -18.89 9.15 1.21
C PRO A 116 -18.35 9.20 2.65
N CYS A 117 -18.03 8.04 3.22
CA CYS A 117 -17.20 7.97 4.41
C CYS A 117 -15.76 8.46 4.11
N PHE A 118 -14.96 8.69 5.16
CA PHE A 118 -13.57 9.15 5.06
C PHE A 118 -12.75 8.35 4.01
N ALA A 119 -12.80 7.02 4.07
CA ALA A 119 -12.07 6.18 3.12
C ALA A 119 -12.56 6.35 1.67
N CYS A 120 -13.86 6.48 1.45
CA CYS A 120 -14.43 6.66 0.12
C CYS A 120 -14.14 8.04 -0.47
N THR A 121 -14.00 9.08 0.37
CA THR A 121 -13.58 10.42 -0.05
C THR A 121 -12.19 10.39 -0.69
N TRP A 122 -11.22 9.76 -0.01
CA TRP A 122 -9.82 9.79 -0.44
C TRP A 122 -9.48 8.68 -1.45
N PHE A 123 -10.01 7.48 -1.24
CA PHE A 123 -9.66 6.31 -2.06
C PHE A 123 -10.70 6.00 -3.16
N GLY A 124 -11.90 6.56 -3.08
CA GLY A 124 -12.97 6.36 -4.05
C GLY A 124 -13.81 5.09 -3.84
N THR A 125 -14.88 5.00 -4.61
CA THR A 125 -15.78 3.86 -4.75
C THR A 125 -15.91 3.50 -6.24
N PRO A 126 -16.52 2.36 -6.60
CA PRO A 126 -16.83 2.08 -8.01
C PRO A 126 -17.67 3.19 -8.69
N SER A 127 -18.50 3.89 -7.92
CA SER A 127 -19.39 4.95 -8.38
C SER A 127 -18.85 6.38 -8.21
N ARG A 128 -17.69 6.57 -7.57
CA ARG A 128 -17.09 7.89 -7.30
C ARG A 128 -15.57 7.84 -7.29
N GLN A 129 -14.95 8.73 -8.06
CA GLN A 129 -13.51 8.91 -8.06
C GLN A 129 -13.00 9.42 -6.70
N GLY A 130 -11.91 8.83 -6.23
CA GLY A 130 -11.22 9.27 -5.01
C GLY A 130 -10.20 10.36 -5.32
N ALA A 131 -9.85 11.14 -4.30
CA ALA A 131 -8.92 12.25 -4.44
C ALA A 131 -7.43 11.87 -4.35
N LEU A 132 -7.09 10.61 -4.06
CA LEU A 132 -5.70 10.12 -4.02
C LEU A 132 -5.36 9.21 -5.20
N TYR A 133 -4.24 9.52 -5.84
CA TYR A 133 -3.67 8.79 -6.97
C TYR A 133 -2.28 8.31 -6.62
N PHE A 134 -2.07 6.99 -6.71
CA PHE A 134 -0.80 6.35 -6.38
C PHE A 134 -0.05 6.00 -7.66
N SER A 135 1.21 6.40 -7.76
CA SER A 135 2.08 5.95 -8.83
C SER A 135 2.40 4.47 -8.69
N MET A 136 2.88 3.88 -9.79
CA MET A 136 3.67 2.65 -9.68
C MET A 136 4.97 2.96 -8.93
N LEU A 137 5.34 2.07 -8.01
CA LEU A 137 6.65 2.12 -7.36
C LEU A 137 7.65 1.37 -8.24
N LYS A 138 8.80 1.98 -8.53
CA LYS A 138 9.87 1.36 -9.32
C LYS A 138 11.11 1.19 -8.45
N SER A 139 11.79 0.05 -8.57
CA SER A 139 13.08 -0.15 -7.92
C SER A 139 14.10 0.87 -8.43
N LYS A 140 14.97 1.34 -7.53
CA LYS A 140 16.05 2.25 -7.89
C LYS A 140 17.04 1.57 -8.83
N GLU A 141 17.43 0.37 -8.46
CA GLU A 141 18.32 -0.50 -9.23
C GLU A 141 17.56 -1.38 -10.23
N PRO A 142 18.22 -1.84 -11.32
CA PRO A 142 17.70 -2.85 -12.24
C PRO A 142 17.36 -4.18 -11.56
N ILE A 143 16.51 -4.99 -12.22
CA ILE A 143 15.99 -6.25 -11.66
C ILE A 143 17.12 -7.21 -11.25
N GLU A 144 18.20 -7.27 -12.02
CA GLU A 144 19.36 -8.14 -11.84
C GLU A 144 20.07 -7.87 -10.50
N ASN A 145 20.04 -6.61 -10.05
CA ASN A 145 20.68 -6.18 -8.83
C ASN A 145 19.80 -6.33 -7.59
N VAL A 146 18.48 -6.54 -7.77
CA VAL A 146 17.50 -6.54 -6.68
C VAL A 146 16.86 -7.91 -6.42
N LEU A 147 16.99 -8.86 -7.33
CA LEU A 147 16.57 -10.25 -7.09
C LEU A 147 17.41 -10.89 -5.97
N ALA A 148 16.78 -11.78 -5.22
CA ALA A 148 17.50 -12.68 -4.33
C ALA A 148 18.36 -13.65 -5.17
N GLY A 149 19.62 -13.86 -4.77
CA GLY A 149 20.56 -14.70 -5.53
C GLY A 149 20.25 -16.21 -5.48
N ASP A 150 19.37 -16.63 -4.56
CA ASP A 150 18.85 -17.99 -4.47
C ASP A 150 17.32 -17.95 -4.37
N PRO A 151 16.62 -18.74 -5.19
CA PRO A 151 15.19 -18.93 -5.04
C PRO A 151 14.87 -19.62 -3.71
N ILE A 152 13.76 -19.22 -3.08
CA ILE A 152 13.30 -19.77 -1.80
C ILE A 152 12.35 -20.94 -2.09
N PRO A 153 12.71 -22.18 -1.74
CA PRO A 153 11.78 -23.30 -1.80
C PRO A 153 10.75 -23.23 -0.68
N MET A 154 9.49 -23.42 -1.03
CA MET A 154 8.37 -23.56 -0.12
C MET A 154 7.77 -24.95 -0.29
N ILE A 155 7.64 -25.67 0.83
CA ILE A 155 7.06 -27.01 0.86
C ILE A 155 5.77 -26.93 1.69
N ALA A 156 4.63 -27.24 1.08
CA ALA A 156 3.42 -27.57 1.82
C ALA A 156 3.39 -29.09 2.01
N ILE A 157 3.31 -29.54 3.25
CA ILE A 157 3.15 -30.94 3.61
C ILE A 157 1.71 -31.13 4.05
N ARG A 158 1.04 -32.17 3.54
CA ARG A 158 -0.28 -32.53 4.04
C ARG A 158 -0.15 -33.31 5.36
N ASP A 159 -0.87 -32.85 6.39
CA ASP A 159 -0.81 -33.43 7.74
C ASP A 159 -1.35 -34.87 7.81
N ASP A 160 -2.25 -35.25 6.89
CA ASP A 160 -2.91 -36.57 6.84
C ASP A 160 -2.02 -37.71 6.27
N TYR A 161 -0.87 -37.40 5.68
CA TYR A 161 0.01 -38.37 5.01
C TYR A 161 1.40 -38.55 5.67
N GLU A 162 1.62 -37.99 6.87
CA GLU A 162 2.91 -38.05 7.60
C GLU A 162 4.15 -37.95 6.67
N ALA A 163 4.30 -36.85 5.92
CA ALA A 163 5.49 -36.42 5.18
C ALA A 163 6.22 -37.41 4.22
N ILE A 164 5.81 -38.67 4.07
CA ILE A 164 6.56 -39.72 3.36
C ILE A 164 6.20 -39.78 1.86
N ASP A 165 4.95 -39.49 1.47
CA ASP A 165 4.52 -39.53 0.06
C ASP A 165 5.00 -38.27 -0.71
N PRO A 166 5.75 -38.40 -1.82
CA PRO A 166 6.10 -37.28 -2.70
C PRO A 166 4.88 -36.48 -3.21
N ARG A 167 3.70 -37.11 -3.32
CA ARG A 167 2.42 -36.47 -3.69
C ARG A 167 1.81 -35.64 -2.58
N ALA A 168 2.26 -35.83 -1.33
CA ALA A 168 1.84 -35.02 -0.18
C ALA A 168 2.59 -33.68 -0.07
N ARG A 169 3.55 -33.42 -0.98
CA ARG A 169 4.38 -32.22 -0.99
C ARG A 169 4.00 -31.32 -2.17
N ALA A 170 3.49 -30.13 -1.88
CA ALA A 170 3.43 -29.06 -2.89
C ALA A 170 4.72 -28.24 -2.79
N PHE A 171 5.55 -28.31 -3.83
CA PHE A 171 6.78 -27.54 -3.95
C PHE A 171 6.51 -26.27 -4.76
N LEU A 172 6.72 -25.12 -4.13
CA LEU A 172 6.73 -23.82 -4.78
C LEU A 172 8.14 -23.28 -4.72
N LEU A 173 8.62 -22.71 -5.82
CA LEU A 173 9.87 -21.98 -5.85
C LEU A 173 9.60 -20.50 -6.04
N LEU A 174 10.10 -19.69 -5.12
CA LEU A 174 9.88 -18.25 -5.12
C LEU A 174 11.19 -17.54 -5.46
N ALA A 175 11.18 -16.60 -6.40
CA ALA A 175 12.32 -15.75 -6.70
C ALA A 175 11.99 -14.30 -6.30
N PRO A 176 12.12 -13.95 -5.00
CA PRO A 176 11.71 -12.63 -4.51
C PRO A 176 12.73 -11.54 -4.83
N VAL A 177 12.29 -10.29 -4.72
CA VAL A 177 13.17 -9.15 -4.50
C VAL A 177 13.77 -9.27 -3.11
N LYS A 178 15.08 -9.06 -2.97
CA LYS A 178 15.80 -9.13 -1.70
C LYS A 178 15.44 -8.01 -0.72
N GLU A 179 15.90 -8.14 0.51
CA GLU A 179 15.78 -7.09 1.53
C GLU A 179 16.63 -5.86 1.19
N ASN A 180 16.32 -4.72 1.79
CA ASN A 180 17.02 -3.45 1.64
C ASN A 180 17.00 -2.88 0.22
N VAL A 181 15.99 -3.25 -0.58
CA VAL A 181 15.77 -2.70 -1.92
C VAL A 181 14.88 -1.47 -1.81
N GLU A 182 15.36 -0.35 -2.37
CA GLU A 182 14.64 0.91 -2.42
C GLU A 182 13.77 0.99 -3.68
N PHE A 183 12.52 1.36 -3.47
CA PHE A 183 11.55 1.74 -4.50
C PHE A 183 11.15 3.20 -4.30
N SER A 184 10.88 3.91 -5.38
CA SER A 184 10.41 5.30 -5.34
C SER A 184 9.09 5.48 -6.06
N GLY A 185 8.30 6.46 -5.60
CA GLY A 185 7.06 6.86 -6.23
C GLY A 185 6.44 8.10 -5.60
N TRP A 186 5.20 8.38 -5.99
CA TRP A 186 4.47 9.55 -5.53
C TRP A 186 3.00 9.24 -5.29
N ILE A 187 2.38 10.01 -4.40
CA ILE A 187 0.94 10.13 -4.22
C ILE A 187 0.56 11.54 -4.65
N LYS A 188 -0.34 11.66 -5.62
CA LYS A 188 -0.96 12.95 -5.95
C LYS A 188 -2.32 13.01 -5.31
N GLY A 189 -2.76 14.20 -4.95
CA GLY A 189 -4.14 14.37 -4.57
C GLY A 189 -4.72 15.75 -4.75
N GLU A 190 -6.04 15.78 -4.65
CA GLU A 190 -6.88 16.95 -4.89
C GLU A 190 -7.47 17.42 -3.56
N ASN A 191 -7.30 18.71 -3.24
CA ASN A 191 -7.84 19.32 -2.01
C ASN A 191 -7.61 18.47 -0.75
N LEU A 192 -6.38 17.99 -0.55
CA LEU A 192 -6.06 17.15 0.62
C LEU A 192 -6.29 17.92 1.92
N SER A 193 -6.98 17.27 2.85
CA SER A 193 -7.07 17.71 4.23
C SER A 193 -5.82 17.30 5.01
N ASP A 194 -5.55 17.98 6.10
CA ASP A 194 -4.44 17.59 6.97
C ASP A 194 -4.71 16.22 7.65
N GLU A 195 -5.98 15.83 7.81
CA GLU A 195 -6.36 14.54 8.38
C GLU A 195 -5.88 13.36 7.50
N ILE A 196 -5.99 13.45 6.16
CA ILE A 196 -5.51 12.38 5.27
C ILE A 196 -3.98 12.36 5.16
N ILE A 197 -3.33 13.53 5.22
CA ILE A 197 -1.86 13.60 5.28
C ILE A 197 -1.38 12.98 6.60
N GLY A 198 -2.08 13.25 7.70
CA GLY A 198 -1.82 12.64 9.01
C GLY A 198 -1.99 11.12 9.01
N ALA A 199 -3.02 10.63 8.32
CA ALA A 199 -3.23 9.19 8.14
C ALA A 199 -2.09 8.53 7.33
N ILE A 200 -1.54 9.22 6.32
CA ILE A 200 -0.35 8.76 5.57
C ILE A 200 0.88 8.70 6.49
N LYS A 201 1.07 9.71 7.36
CA LYS A 201 2.14 9.69 8.37
C LYS A 201 1.98 8.54 9.36
N GLU A 202 0.76 8.24 9.80
CA GLU A 202 0.50 7.10 10.68
C GLU A 202 0.93 5.78 10.03
N ILE A 203 0.62 5.58 8.74
CA ILE A 203 1.10 4.40 7.98
C ILE A 203 2.63 4.39 7.92
N GLN A 204 3.27 5.54 7.71
CA GLN A 204 4.73 5.63 7.74
C GLN A 204 5.28 5.09 9.06
N ASP A 205 4.74 5.53 10.19
CA ASP A 205 5.20 5.10 11.52
C ASP A 205 4.97 3.60 11.77
N MET A 206 3.82 3.07 11.33
CA MET A 206 3.56 1.63 11.37
C MET A 206 4.54 0.83 10.52
N SER A 207 4.94 1.37 9.36
CA SER A 207 5.87 0.73 8.43
C SER A 207 7.28 0.63 9.00
N GLU A 208 7.72 1.62 9.80
CA GLU A 208 9.02 1.58 10.48
C GLU A 208 9.13 0.41 11.46
N LYS A 209 8.00 -0.07 11.98
CA LYS A 209 7.91 -1.22 12.87
C LYS A 209 7.64 -2.54 12.13
N GLY A 210 7.59 -2.52 10.79
CA GLY A 210 7.37 -3.71 9.96
C GLY A 210 5.92 -4.19 9.87
N PHE A 211 4.93 -3.39 10.32
CA PHE A 211 3.51 -3.79 10.23
C PHE A 211 2.89 -3.60 8.85
N VAL A 212 3.53 -2.82 7.98
CA VAL A 212 3.03 -2.57 6.62
C VAL A 212 3.63 -3.57 5.65
N LYS A 213 2.77 -4.35 5.00
CA LYS A 213 3.18 -5.42 4.07
C LYS A 213 2.62 -5.25 2.66
N PHE A 214 3.50 -5.28 1.64
CA PHE A 214 3.18 -5.29 0.22
C PHE A 214 3.30 -6.69 -0.39
N GLY A 215 2.67 -6.90 -1.56
CA GLY A 215 2.87 -8.14 -2.33
C GLY A 215 2.13 -9.38 -1.81
N GLY A 216 2.56 -10.55 -2.25
CA GLY A 216 2.06 -11.87 -1.88
C GLY A 216 2.78 -12.48 -0.67
N PHE A 217 2.32 -13.65 -0.22
CA PHE A 217 2.96 -14.45 0.85
C PHE A 217 3.15 -13.71 2.19
N LYS A 218 2.35 -12.68 2.47
CA LYS A 218 2.47 -11.80 3.65
C LYS A 218 2.48 -12.54 5.01
N THR A 219 1.71 -13.61 5.11
CA THR A 219 1.58 -14.45 6.32
C THR A 219 2.74 -15.43 6.49
N ARG A 220 3.66 -15.50 5.53
CA ARG A 220 4.79 -16.45 5.47
C ARG A 220 6.14 -15.74 5.56
N GLY A 221 6.18 -14.54 6.16
CA GLY A 221 7.42 -13.77 6.35
C GLY A 221 7.89 -12.94 5.15
N PHE A 222 6.97 -12.59 4.24
CA PHE A 222 7.30 -11.74 3.07
C PHE A 222 6.64 -10.37 3.15
N GLY A 223 7.27 -9.42 2.48
CA GLY A 223 6.64 -8.20 2.01
C GLY A 223 6.59 -7.06 3.01
N SER A 224 7.15 -7.19 4.21
CA SER A 224 7.29 -6.06 5.13
C SER A 224 8.16 -4.96 4.52
N VAL A 225 7.70 -3.72 4.66
CA VAL A 225 8.36 -2.55 4.08
C VAL A 225 8.42 -1.40 5.07
N LYS A 226 9.46 -0.58 4.93
CA LYS A 226 9.56 0.75 5.54
C LYS A 226 9.22 1.80 4.50
N ILE A 227 8.31 2.70 4.82
CA ILE A 227 7.90 3.82 3.99
C ILE A 227 8.53 5.09 4.57
N GLU A 228 8.95 6.01 3.72
CA GLU A 228 9.48 7.31 4.11
C GLU A 228 8.96 8.38 3.14
N VAL A 229 8.20 9.35 3.65
CA VAL A 229 7.81 10.55 2.89
C VAL A 229 9.02 11.47 2.81
N VAL A 230 9.41 11.81 1.58
CA VAL A 230 10.63 12.57 1.29
C VAL A 230 10.33 14.04 1.04
N LYS A 231 9.19 14.33 0.40
CA LYS A 231 8.80 15.69 0.00
C LYS A 231 7.29 15.81 -0.10
N ILE A 232 6.73 16.96 0.32
CA ILE A 232 5.34 17.32 0.04
C ILE A 232 5.29 18.70 -0.62
N GLU A 233 4.59 18.80 -1.73
CA GLU A 233 4.35 20.05 -2.45
C GLU A 233 2.84 20.32 -2.52
N LYS A 234 2.46 21.57 -2.26
CA LYS A 234 1.10 22.08 -2.42
C LYS A 234 1.08 23.13 -3.52
N TYR A 235 0.19 22.95 -4.49
CA TYR A 235 -0.02 23.86 -5.61
C TYR A 235 -1.40 24.50 -5.53
N SER A 236 -1.46 25.81 -5.80
CA SER A 236 -2.67 26.51 -6.20
C SER A 236 -3.02 26.12 -7.63
N THR A 237 -4.30 26.17 -7.99
CA THR A 237 -4.80 25.82 -9.33
C THR A 237 -5.17 27.05 -10.16
N VAL A 238 -5.52 28.18 -9.54
CA VAL A 238 -5.96 29.41 -10.22
C VAL A 238 -5.26 30.64 -9.59
N PRO A 239 -4.11 31.09 -10.14
CA PRO A 239 -3.30 30.46 -11.17
C PRO A 239 -2.56 29.22 -10.66
N PHE A 240 -2.10 28.36 -11.59
CA PHE A 240 -1.28 27.20 -11.24
C PHE A 240 0.11 27.65 -10.76
N LYS A 241 0.39 27.48 -9.47
CA LYS A 241 1.68 27.83 -8.85
C LYS A 241 1.95 26.99 -7.62
N LEU A 242 3.22 26.75 -7.34
CA LEU A 242 3.65 26.18 -6.07
C LEU A 242 3.35 27.18 -4.94
N GLU A 243 2.52 26.77 -3.98
CA GLU A 243 2.21 27.56 -2.79
C GLU A 243 3.17 27.27 -1.65
N LYS A 244 3.41 25.97 -1.39
CA LYS A 244 4.23 25.51 -0.29
C LYS A 244 4.98 24.25 -0.68
N GLU A 245 6.20 24.15 -0.17
CA GLU A 245 7.03 22.96 -0.25
C GLU A 245 7.50 22.61 1.16
N TYR A 246 7.39 21.33 1.49
CA TYR A 246 7.85 20.76 2.75
C TYR A 246 8.93 19.71 2.46
N SER A 247 10.12 19.94 3.01
CA SER A 247 11.27 19.03 2.94
C SER A 247 12.08 19.12 4.24
N GLY A 248 12.92 18.12 4.52
CA GLY A 248 13.81 18.14 5.68
C GLY A 248 13.08 18.21 7.03
N GLU A 249 13.51 19.14 7.90
CA GLU A 249 12.92 19.34 9.24
C GLU A 249 11.49 19.90 9.16
N ASN A 250 11.25 20.87 8.27
CA ASN A 250 9.91 21.44 8.05
C ASN A 250 8.88 20.38 7.64
N LEU A 251 9.31 19.34 6.90
CA LEU A 251 8.44 18.21 6.57
C LEU A 251 8.07 17.39 7.79
N LYS A 252 9.03 17.12 8.69
CA LYS A 252 8.77 16.36 9.92
C LYS A 252 7.76 17.09 10.80
N GLU A 253 7.96 18.39 11.00
CA GLU A 253 7.04 19.23 11.79
C GLU A 253 5.63 19.22 11.19
N PHE A 254 5.52 19.47 9.88
CA PHE A 254 4.24 19.45 9.17
C PHE A 254 3.53 18.09 9.28
N LEU A 255 4.25 16.98 9.09
CA LEU A 255 3.67 15.64 9.21
C LEU A 255 3.19 15.33 10.63
N GLU A 256 3.90 15.77 11.66
CA GLU A 256 3.47 15.60 13.06
C GLU A 256 2.24 16.46 13.39
N GLU A 257 2.13 17.67 12.83
CA GLU A 257 0.91 18.49 12.94
C GLU A 257 -0.30 17.81 12.26
N CYS A 258 -0.13 17.32 11.04
CA CYS A 258 -1.17 16.56 10.34
C CYS A 258 -1.57 15.30 11.11
N LYS A 259 -0.59 14.57 11.67
CA LYS A 259 -0.82 13.37 12.48
C LYS A 259 -1.68 13.67 13.71
N LYS A 260 -1.42 14.79 14.40
CA LYS A 260 -2.27 15.24 15.52
C LYS A 260 -3.72 15.44 15.09
N LYS A 261 -3.96 16.07 13.94
CA LYS A 261 -5.32 16.24 13.40
C LYS A 261 -6.02 14.91 13.08
N TYR A 262 -5.28 13.94 12.54
CA TYR A 262 -5.79 12.58 12.34
C TYR A 262 -6.13 11.88 13.66
N HIS A 263 -5.31 12.05 14.70
CA HIS A 263 -5.58 11.51 16.04
C HIS A 263 -6.78 12.18 16.70
N ASP A 264 -6.95 13.48 16.52
CA ASP A 264 -8.12 14.23 17.00
C ASP A 264 -9.41 13.75 16.31
N LEU A 265 -9.35 13.43 15.01
CA LEU A 265 -10.45 12.73 14.33
C LEU A 265 -10.79 11.41 15.02
N MET A 266 -9.81 10.54 15.27
CA MET A 266 -10.04 9.26 15.96
C MET A 266 -10.59 9.46 17.39
N ASN A 267 -10.11 10.45 18.12
CA ASN A 267 -10.57 10.75 19.48
C ASN A 267 -12.03 11.22 19.50
N ARG A 268 -12.49 11.94 18.46
CA ARG A 268 -13.91 12.30 18.31
C ARG A 268 -14.78 11.06 18.14
N GLY A 269 -14.32 10.05 17.42
CA GLY A 269 -15.04 8.78 17.27
C GLY A 269 -15.15 7.99 18.58
N LYS A 270 -14.09 7.96 19.39
CA LYS A 270 -14.08 7.24 20.68
C LYS A 270 -14.96 7.86 21.75
N LYS A 271 -15.23 9.17 21.66
CA LYS A 271 -16.02 9.94 22.64
C LYS A 271 -17.52 9.95 22.35
N ALA A 272 -17.92 9.52 21.15
CA ALA A 272 -19.30 9.53 20.70
C ALA A 272 -19.94 8.15 20.84
#